data_AF-A0A0N0L824-F1
#
_entry.id   AF-A0A0N0L824-F1
#
_cell.length_a   1.000
_cell.length_b   1.000
_cell.length_c   1.000
_cell.angle_alpha   90.00
_cell.angle_beta   90.00
_cell.angle_gamma   90.00
#
_symmetry.space_group_name_H-M   'P 1'
#
loop_
_entity.id
_entity.type
_entity.pdbx_description
1 polymer ?
#
loop_
_entity_poly.entity_id
_entity_poly.type
_entity_poly.pdbx_seq_one_letter_code
_entity_poly.pdbx_strand_id
1 'polypeptide(L)' 'MPDDPTPALLYRINQNVMALGAAIEEISIWIDQRGSSNTHDRVSKHLEVLAGNSDAIAELMADLMARWKPEEDEDPED' A
#
# COMPACT_ATOMS: atom_id res chain seq x y z
N MET A 1 0.59 -16.41 12.85
CA MET A 1 -0.55 -15.50 12.61
C MET A 1 -1.49 -16.17 11.61
N PRO A 2 -1.85 -17.46 11.78
CA PRO A 2 -2.23 -18.28 10.63
C PRO A 2 -3.63 -17.95 10.09
N ASP A 3 -4.53 -17.46 10.96
CA ASP A 3 -5.94 -17.24 10.64
C ASP A 3 -6.40 -15.77 10.72
N ASP A 4 -5.49 -14.82 10.98
CA ASP A 4 -5.84 -13.39 10.94
C ASP A 4 -5.86 -12.90 9.48
N PRO A 5 -7.01 -12.46 8.93
CA PRO A 5 -7.09 -11.96 7.55
C PRO A 5 -6.46 -10.58 7.36
N THR A 6 -6.09 -9.88 8.44
CA THR A 6 -5.63 -8.48 8.41
C THR A 6 -4.38 -8.29 7.55
N PRO A 7 -3.29 -9.08 7.67
CA PRO A 7 -2.13 -8.92 6.81
C PRO A 7 -2.45 -9.14 5.32
N ALA A 8 -3.27 -10.15 5.00
CA ALA A 8 -3.67 -10.42 3.63
C ALA A 8 -4.53 -9.28 3.03
N LEU A 9 -5.43 -8.70 3.83
CA LEU A 9 -6.24 -7.55 3.42
C LEU A 9 -5.35 -6.31 3.16
N LEU A 10 -4.44 -5.98 4.08
CA LEU A 10 -3.53 -4.85 3.93
C LEU A 10 -2.61 -5.01 2.72
N TYR A 11 -2.13 -6.23 2.46
CA TYR A 11 -1.35 -6.54 1.27
C TYR A 11 -2.14 -6.23 -0.02
N ARG A 12 -3.39 -6.67 -0.11
CA ARG A 12 -4.25 -6.40 -1.27
C ARG A 12 -4.57 -4.91 -1.42
N ILE A 13 -4.75 -4.19 -0.32
CA ILE A 13 -4.92 -2.73 -0.36
C ILE A 13 -3.66 -2.07 -0.93
N ASN A 14 -2.48 -2.50 -0.49
CA ASN A 14 -1.22 -1.95 -1.01
C ASN A 14 -1.07 -2.19 -2.51
N GLN A 15 -1.39 -3.40 -2.98
CA GLN A 15 -1.40 -3.73 -4.41
C GLN A 15 -2.35 -2.83 -5.21
N ASN A 16 -3.53 -2.54 -4.66
CA ASN A 16 -4.47 -1.62 -5.31
C ASN A 16 -3.93 -0.19 -5.36
N VAL A 17 -3.27 0.30 -4.31
CA VAL A 17 -2.64 1.63 -4.30
C VAL A 17 -1.56 1.73 -5.39
N MET A 18 -0.68 0.74 -5.49
CA MET A 18 0.35 0.68 -6.53
C MET A 18 -0.25 0.62 -7.94
N ALA A 19 -1.26 -0.23 -8.15
CA ALA A 19 -1.92 -0.36 -9.45
C ALA A 19 -2.63 0.93 -9.89
N LEU A 20 -3.31 1.61 -8.95
CA LEU A 20 -3.93 2.90 -9.19
C LEU A 20 -2.89 3.98 -9.48
N GLY A 21 -1.79 4.00 -8.73
CA GLY A 21 -0.66 4.90 -8.98
C GLY A 21 -0.12 4.77 -10.41
N ALA A 22 0.17 3.54 -10.85
CA ALA A 22 0.66 3.27 -12.19
C ALA A 22 -0.34 3.68 -13.30
N ALA A 23 -1.62 3.36 -13.13
CA ALA A 23 -2.65 3.74 -14.10
C ALA A 23 -2.82 5.26 -14.20
N ILE A 24 -2.76 5.96 -13.06
CA ILE A 24 -2.86 7.43 -13.02
C ILE A 24 -1.60 8.08 -13.61
N GLU A 25 -0.41 7.51 -13.38
CA GLU A 25 0.85 7.98 -13.98
C GLU A 25 0.81 7.90 -15.50
N GLU A 26 0.36 6.78 -16.07
CA GLU A 26 0.21 6.63 -17.53
C GLU A 26 -0.74 7.68 -18.11
N ILE A 27 -1.88 7.93 -17.45
CA ILE A 27 -2.83 8.98 -17.83
C ILE A 27 -2.20 10.37 -17.72
N SER A 28 -1.43 10.63 -16.65
CA SER A 28 -0.75 11.92 -16.43
C SER A 28 0.22 12.24 -17.56
N ILE A 29 1.02 11.25 -17.98
CA ILE A 29 1.97 11.37 -19.09
C ILE A 29 1.22 11.70 -20.39
N TRP A 30 0.10 11.03 -20.65
CA TRP A 30 -0.73 11.33 -21.83
C TRP A 30 -1.34 12.74 -21.81
N ILE A 31 -1.72 13.23 -20.62
CA ILE A 31 -2.22 14.59 -20.41
C ILE A 31 -1.12 15.62 -20.70
N ASP A 32 0.11 15.37 -20.25
CA ASP A 32 1.26 16.26 -20.51
C ASP A 32 1.62 16.33 -22.00
N GLN A 33 1.64 15.18 -22.67
CA GLN A 33 1.88 15.10 -24.12
C GLN A 33 0.87 15.92 -24.95
N ARG A 34 -0.30 16.25 -24.40
CA ARG A 34 -1.31 17.11 -25.02
C ARG A 34 -1.20 18.58 -24.61
N GLY A 35 -0.12 18.97 -23.96
CA GLY A 35 0.19 20.34 -23.55
C GLY A 35 -0.49 20.77 -22.26
N SER A 36 -1.04 19.84 -21.47
CA SER A 36 -1.67 20.15 -20.18
C SER A 36 -0.73 19.90 -19.01
N SER A 37 0.48 20.49 -19.06
CA SER A 37 1.54 20.29 -18.06
C SER A 37 1.13 20.71 -16.65
N ASN A 38 0.31 21.75 -16.49
CA ASN A 38 -0.22 22.12 -15.16
C ASN A 38 -1.13 21.03 -14.57
N THR A 39 -1.87 20.29 -15.40
CA THR A 39 -2.68 19.16 -14.93
C THR A 39 -1.77 17.99 -14.55
N HIS A 40 -0.77 17.69 -15.39
CA HIS A 40 0.27 16.71 -15.08
C HIS A 40 0.94 17.00 -13.73
N ASP A 41 1.42 18.22 -13.51
CA ASP A 41 2.12 18.60 -12.26
C ASP A 41 1.25 18.42 -11.02
N ARG A 42 -0.06 18.65 -11.14
CA ARG A 42 -1.01 18.39 -10.06
C ARG A 42 -1.19 16.90 -9.81
N VAL A 43 -1.29 16.11 -10.88
CA VAL A 43 -1.38 14.65 -10.78
C VAL A 43 -0.09 14.06 -10.19
N SER A 44 1.08 14.53 -10.60
CA SER A 44 2.38 14.11 -10.03
C SER A 44 2.45 14.32 -8.52
N LYS A 45 1.98 15.48 -8.00
CA LYS A 45 1.89 15.72 -6.55
C LYS A 45 0.95 14.75 -5.84
N HIS A 46 -0.12 14.30 -6.49
CA HIS A 46 -1.00 13.28 -5.93
C HIS A 46 -0.39 11.87 -6.01
N LEU A 47 0.40 11.57 -7.05
CA LEU A 47 1.16 10.33 -7.16
C LEU A 47 2.22 10.21 -6.06
N GLU A 48 2.88 11.31 -5.68
CA GLU A 48 3.80 11.33 -4.53
C GLU A 48 3.10 10.92 -3.23
N VAL A 49 1.86 11.37 -3.01
CA VAL A 49 1.06 10.96 -1.85
C VAL A 49 0.68 9.47 -1.91
N LEU A 50 0.32 8.96 -3.09
CA LEU A 50 0.02 7.53 -3.27
C LEU A 50 1.26 6.66 -3.03
N ALA A 51 2.43 7.09 -3.50
CA ALA A 51 3.70 6.41 -3.27
C ALA A 51 4.02 6.37 -1.75
N GLY A 52 3.94 7.51 -1.07
CA GLY A 52 4.15 7.56 0.38
C GLY A 52 3.16 6.69 1.17
N ASN A 53 1.91 6.60 0.72
CA ASN A 53 0.93 5.69 1.33
C ASN A 53 1.30 4.21 1.10
N SER A 54 1.77 3.86 -0.10
CA SER A 54 2.21 2.50 -0.41
C SER A 54 3.40 2.07 0.46
N ASP A 55 4.38 2.96 0.63
CA ASP A 55 5.54 2.73 1.47
C ASP A 55 5.13 2.56 2.94
N ALA A 56 4.29 3.46 3.46
CA ALA A 56 3.79 3.37 4.83
C ALA A 56 2.99 2.08 5.09
N ILE A 57 2.17 1.63 4.14
CA ILE A 57 1.44 0.36 4.28
C ILE A 57 2.43 -0.81 4.34
N ALA A 58 3.44 -0.84 3.47
CA ALA A 58 4.45 -1.89 3.46
C ALA A 58 5.26 -1.94 4.76
N GLU A 59 5.69 -0.80 5.28
CA GLU A 59 6.42 -0.68 6.55
C GLU A 59 5.57 -1.14 7.74
N LEU A 60 4.34 -0.61 7.86
CA LEU A 60 3.46 -0.96 8.98
C LEU A 60 3.00 -2.41 8.94
N MET A 61 2.90 -3.01 7.75
CA MET A 61 2.67 -4.44 7.61
C MET A 61 3.86 -5.26 8.12
N ALA A 62 5.09 -4.86 7.79
CA ALA A 62 6.29 -5.53 8.30
C ALA A 62 6.34 -5.46 9.83
N ASP A 63 6.04 -4.29 10.40
CA ASP A 63 5.92 -4.09 11.85
C ASP A 63 4.82 -4.98 12.47
N LEU A 64 3.66 -5.07 11.82
CA LEU A 64 2.56 -5.91 12.29
C LEU A 64 2.96 -7.39 12.36
N MET A 65 3.62 -7.89 11.31
CA MET A 65 4.10 -9.27 11.26
C MET A 65 5.21 -9.54 12.29
N ALA A 66 6.10 -8.57 12.52
CA ALA A 66 7.19 -8.69 13.50
C ALA A 66 6.68 -8.70 14.95
N ARG A 67 5.56 -8.02 15.23
CA ARG A 67 4.94 -7.96 16.57
C ARG A 67 4.08 -9.18 16.89
N TRP A 68 3.76 -10.02 15.91
CA TRP A 68 2.96 -11.20 16.16
C TRP A 68 3.69 -12.18 17.08
N LYS A 69 3.08 -12.50 18.21
CA LYS A 69 3.46 -13.63 19.07
C LYS A 69 2.43 -14.74 18.88
N PRO A 70 2.85 -16.01 18.67
CA PRO A 70 1.94 -17.13 18.87
C PRO A 70 1.39 -17.06 20.29
N GLU A 71 0.09 -17.30 20.45
CA GLU A 71 -0.45 -17.66 21.76
C GLU A 71 0.31 -18.92 22.20
N GLU A 72 0.99 -18.87 23.35
CA GLU A 72 1.54 -20.07 23.96
C GLU A 72 0.34 -20.96 24.25
N ASP A 73 0.29 -22.14 23.64
CA ASP A 73 -0.70 -23.15 23.98
C ASP A 73 -0.59 -23.37 25.50
N GLU A 74 -1.59 -22.93 26.26
CA GLU A 74 -1.69 -23.26 27.69
C GLU A 74 -1.67 -24.78 27.77
N ASP A 75 -0.56 -25.33 28.29
CA ASP A 75 -0.37 -26.76 28.47
C ASP A 75 -1.53 -27.26 29.34
N PRO A 76 -2.37 -28.20 28.86
CA PRO A 76 -3.58 -28.60 29.57
C PRO A 76 -3.33 -29.37 30.89
N GLU A 77 -2.12 -29.34 31.45
CA GLU A 77 -1.71 -30.09 32.64
C GLU A 77 -1.44 -29.26 33.94
N ASP A 78 -1.83 -27.98 34.01
CA ASP A 78 -1.86 -27.21 35.29
C ASP A 78 -3.27 -27.08 35.92
#